data_AF-A0A553DZA6-F1
#
_entry.id   AF-A0A553DZA6-F1
#
_cell.length_a   1.000
_cell.length_b   1.000
_cell.length_c   1.000
_cell.angle_alpha   90.00
_cell.angle_beta   90.00
_cell.angle_gamma   90.00
#
_symmetry.space_group_name_H-M   'P 1'
#
loop_
_entity.id
_entity.type
_entity.pdbx_description
1 polymer ?
#
loop_
_entity_poly.entity_id
_entity_poly.type
_entity_poly.pdbx_seq_one_letter_code
_entity_poly.pdbx_strand_id
1 'polypeptide(L)' 'METIKLNINLSVNQLIEAVKQLSPKDRLKINDAIWNDNVEIPIEHQKIVLERMAKAKANPERLLDWDEVSKTL' A
#
# COMPACT_ATOMS: atom_id res chain seq x y z
N MET A 1 -25.74 1.15 -16.49
CA MET A 1 -25.00 1.39 -15.23
C MET A 1 -25.35 2.80 -14.80
N GLU A 2 -26.02 2.96 -13.67
CA GLU A 2 -26.43 4.28 -13.17
C GLU A 2 -25.20 5.01 -12.64
N THR A 3 -24.99 6.25 -13.11
CA THR A 3 -23.88 7.09 -12.66
C THR A 3 -24.42 8.10 -11.66
N ILE A 4 -23.99 7.98 -10.40
CA ILE A 4 -24.35 8.94 -9.35
C ILE A 4 -23.36 10.10 -9.41
N LYS A 5 -23.81 11.27 -9.86
CA LYS A 5 -23.04 12.52 -9.76
C LYS A 5 -23.22 13.10 -8.36
N LEU A 6 -22.28 12.83 -7.46
CA LEU A 6 -22.23 13.42 -6.13
C LEU A 6 -21.69 14.85 -6.22
N ASN A 7 -22.58 15.84 -6.23
CA ASN A 7 -22.23 17.26 -6.04
C ASN A 7 -22.23 17.60 -4.54
N ILE A 8 -21.35 16.95 -3.76
CA ILE A 8 -21.25 17.14 -2.32
C ILE A 8 -19.81 17.45 -1.96
N ASN A 9 -19.58 18.56 -1.25
CA ASN A 9 -18.26 18.89 -0.71
C ASN A 9 -18.00 18.03 0.53
N LEU A 10 -17.32 16.89 0.35
CA LEU A 10 -17.00 15.95 1.41
C LEU A 10 -15.55 16.17 1.87
N SER A 11 -15.36 16.26 3.19
CA SER A 11 -14.03 16.20 3.80
C SER A 11 -13.45 14.79 3.68
N VAL A 12 -12.11 14.67 3.69
CA VAL A 12 -11.40 13.37 3.67
C VAL A 12 -11.88 12.46 4.81
N ASN A 13 -12.13 13.01 5.99
CA ASN A 13 -12.62 12.23 7.14
C ASN A 13 -14.01 11.62 6.87
N GLN A 14 -14.91 12.35 6.20
CA GLN A 14 -16.23 11.83 5.84
C GLN A 14 -16.14 10.72 4.77
N LEU A 15 -15.21 10.85 3.83
CA LEU A 15 -14.93 9.79 2.85
C LEU A 15 -14.42 8.51 3.55
N ILE A 16 -13.50 8.65 4.51
CA ILE A 16 -12.97 7.51 5.27
C ILE A 16 -14.10 6.81 6.06
N GLU A 17 -14.96 7.57 6.73
CA GLU A 17 -16.09 7.00 7.47
C GLU A 17 -17.08 6.29 6.53
N ALA A 18 -17.36 6.85 5.36
CA ALA A 18 -18.18 6.18 4.35
C ALA A 18 -17.55 4.85 3.89
N VAL A 19 -16.24 4.82 3.64
CA VAL A 19 -15.52 3.59 3.25
C VAL A 19 -15.57 2.54 4.37
N LYS A 20 -15.48 2.94 5.63
CA LYS A 20 -15.58 2.00 6.77
C LYS A 20 -16.93 1.30 6.87
N GLN A 21 -18.01 1.97 6.46
CA GLN A 21 -19.38 1.43 6.47
C GLN A 21 -19.67 0.47 5.30
N LEU A 22 -18.79 0.38 4.31
CA LEU A 22 -18.96 -0.52 3.18
C LEU A 22 -18.74 -1.99 3.55
N SER A 23 -19.31 -2.87 2.73
CA SER A 23 -19.07 -4.30 2.82
C SER A 23 -17.57 -4.62 2.62
N PRO A 24 -17.03 -5.71 3.20
CA PRO A 24 -15.65 -6.12 2.96
C PRO A 24 -15.30 -6.24 1.47
N LYS A 25 -16.23 -6.73 0.66
CA LYS A 25 -16.06 -6.90 -0.79
C LYS A 25 -15.89 -5.57 -1.52
N ASP A 26 -16.65 -4.55 -1.14
CA ASP A 26 -16.57 -3.25 -1.80
C ASP A 26 -15.36 -2.43 -1.32
N ARG A 27 -14.94 -2.61 -0.07
CA ARG A 27 -13.66 -2.05 0.41
C ARG A 27 -12.46 -2.61 -0.36
N LEU A 28 -12.49 -3.89 -0.72
CA LEU A 28 -11.45 -4.49 -1.56
C LEU A 28 -11.40 -3.85 -2.94
N LYS A 29 -12.55 -3.66 -3.60
CA LYS A 29 -12.59 -2.96 -4.90
C LYS A 29 -12.02 -1.53 -4.83
N ILE A 30 -12.28 -0.82 -3.73
CA ILE A 30 -11.71 0.52 -3.50
C ILE A 30 -10.20 0.43 -3.30
N ASN A 31 -9.73 -0.58 -2.54
CA ASN A 31 -8.30 -0.84 -2.38
C ASN A 31 -7.64 -1.07 -3.74
N ASP A 32 -8.17 -1.96 -4.56
CA ASP A 32 -7.63 -2.27 -5.90
C ASP A 32 -7.63 -1.03 -6.83
N ALA A 33 -8.64 -0.17 -6.72
CA ALA A 33 -8.72 1.05 -7.51
C ALA A 33 -7.70 2.12 -7.07
N ILE A 34 -7.44 2.21 -5.77
CA ILE A 34 -6.44 3.13 -5.20
C ILE A 34 -5.02 2.60 -5.46
N TRP A 35 -4.80 1.32 -5.21
CA TRP A 35 -3.51 0.62 -5.34
C TRP A 35 -3.40 -0.05 -6.70
N ASN A 36 -3.26 0.76 -7.74
CA ASN A 36 -2.89 0.28 -9.08
C ASN A 36 -1.37 0.40 -9.31
N ASP A 37 -0.86 -0.21 -10.38
CA ASP A 37 0.58 -0.26 -10.68
C ASP A 37 1.23 1.12 -10.93
N ASN A 38 0.44 2.18 -11.07
CA ASN A 38 0.92 3.55 -11.30
C ASN A 38 0.94 4.41 -10.03
N VAL A 39 0.77 3.82 -8.85
CA VAL A 39 0.82 4.57 -7.59
C VAL A 39 2.26 4.98 -7.29
N GLU A 40 2.47 6.29 -7.20
CA GLU A 40 3.75 6.84 -6.75
C GLU A 40 4.02 6.43 -5.31
N ILE A 41 5.13 5.74 -5.09
CA ILE A 41 5.60 5.42 -3.75
C ILE A 41 6.09 6.73 -3.10
N PRO A 42 5.65 7.10 -1.88
CA PRO A 42 6.13 8.30 -1.21
C PRO A 42 7.66 8.33 -1.09
N ILE A 43 8.27 9.50 -1.27
CA ILE A 43 9.73 9.69 -1.31
C ILE A 43 10.38 9.18 -0.02
N GLU A 44 9.72 9.38 1.12
CA GLU A 44 10.18 8.92 2.43
C GLU A 44 10.31 7.39 2.46
N HIS A 45 9.34 6.68 1.89
CA HIS A 45 9.36 5.21 1.83
C HIS A 45 10.43 4.72 0.84
N GLN A 46 10.58 5.40 -0.30
CA GLN A 46 11.65 5.10 -1.26
C GLN A 46 13.02 5.23 -0.58
N LYS A 47 13.24 6.29 0.19
CA LYS A 47 14.50 6.53 0.90
C LYS A 47 14.84 5.39 1.87
N ILE A 48 13.85 4.90 2.64
CA ILE A 48 14.05 3.78 3.55
C ILE A 48 14.54 2.53 2.80
N VAL A 49 13.92 2.22 1.65
CA VAL A 49 14.31 1.07 0.83
C VAL A 49 15.73 1.24 0.28
N LEU A 50 16.03 2.41 -0.30
CA LEU A 50 17.35 2.72 -0.85
C LEU A 50 18.46 2.63 0.22
N GLU A 51 18.21 3.11 1.43
CA GLU A 51 19.15 2.99 2.55
C GLU A 51 19.38 1.53 2.96
N ARG A 52 18.33 0.71 3.00
CA ARG A 52 18.45 -0.73 3.30
C ARG A 52 19.26 -1.44 2.21
N MET A 53 19.00 -1.13 0.95
CA MET A 53 19.76 -1.67 -0.18
C MET A 53 21.23 -1.28 -0.11
N ALA A 54 21.54 -0.01 0.20
CA ALA A 54 22.92 0.45 0.36
C ALA A 54 23.64 -0.29 1.49
N LYS A 55 22.98 -0.48 2.64
CA LYS A 55 23.51 -1.23 3.78
C LYS A 55 23.77 -2.70 3.45
N ALA A 56 22.88 -3.34 2.70
CA ALA A 56 23.05 -4.72 2.26
C ALA A 56 24.17 -4.88 1.22
N LYS A 57 24.31 -3.92 0.29
CA LYS A 57 25.43 -3.90 -0.67
C LYS A 57 26.79 -3.76 0.03
N ALA A 58 26.86 -2.92 1.07
CA ALA A 58 28.08 -2.71 1.85
C ALA A 58 28.39 -3.89 2.80
N ASN A 59 27.37 -4.62 3.27
CA ASN A 59 27.52 -5.80 4.10
C ASN A 59 26.49 -6.88 3.69
N PRO A 60 26.85 -7.77 2.76
CA PRO A 60 25.96 -8.81 2.24
C PRO A 60 25.48 -9.81 3.29
N GLU A 61 26.24 -10.03 4.37
CA GLU A 61 25.88 -10.96 5.46
C GLU A 61 24.64 -10.52 6.25
N ARG A 62 24.18 -9.27 6.05
CA ARG A 62 22.92 -8.77 6.61
C ARG A 62 21.68 -9.40 5.96
N LEU A 63 21.82 -9.96 4.77
CA LEU A 63 20.73 -10.62 4.07
C LEU A 63 20.67 -12.07 4.54
N LEU A 64 19.48 -12.49 4.98
CA LEU A 64 19.22 -13.88 5.29
C LEU A 64 18.85 -14.63 4.01
N ASP A 65 19.25 -15.90 3.93
CA ASP A 65 18.81 -16.78 2.87
C ASP A 65 17.34 -17.13 3.06
N TRP A 66 16.54 -16.88 2.03
CA TRP A 66 15.10 -17.11 2.07
C TRP A 66 14.74 -18.60 2.16
N ASP A 67 15.47 -19.47 1.47
CA ASP A 67 15.25 -20.92 1.48
C ASP A 67 15.63 -21.55 2.82
N GLU A 68 16.52 -20.91 3.59
CA GLU A 68 16.83 -21.28 4.97
C GLU A 68 15.74 -20.82 5.94
N VAL A 69 15.41 -19.53 5.94
CA VAL A 69 14.46 -18.94 6.90
C VAL A 69 13.04 -19.49 6.73
N SER A 70 12.59 -19.69 5.49
CA SER A 70 11.22 -20.15 5.19
C SER A 70 10.88 -21.51 5.79
N LYS A 71 11.86 -22.36 6.08
CA LYS A 71 11.66 -23.66 6.74
C LYS A 71 11.23 -23.55 8.20
N THR A 72 11.36 -22.36 8.80
CA THR A 72 11.06 -22.10 10.21
C THR A 72 9.85 -21.18 10.44
N LEU A 73 9.16 -20.78 9.37
CA LEU A 73 7.92 -20.00 9.38
C LEU A 73 6.70 -20.91 9.18
#